data_AF-A0A9D6D2B2-F1
#
_entry.id   AF-A0A9D6D2B2-F1
#
_cell.length_a   1.000
_cell.length_b   1.000
_cell.length_c   1.000
_cell.angle_alpha   90.00
_cell.angle_beta   90.00
_cell.angle_gamma   90.00
#
_symmetry.space_group_name_H-M   'P 1'
#
loop_
_entity.id
_entity.type
_entity.pdbx_description
1 polymer ?
#
loop_
_entity_poly.entity_id
_entity_poly.type
_entity_poly.pdbx_seq_one_letter_code
_entity_poly.pdbx_strand_id
1 'polypeptide(L)' 'IAWQVNSATENIGARRLYTVMERLLETVSFDAPDLAGKEVAVDAAYVQERLADVTRDQDLSRYIL' A
#
# COMPACT_ATOMS: atom_id res chain seq x y z
N ILE A 1 7.19 2.97 5.38
CA ILE A 1 6.96 1.93 4.37
C ILE A 1 7.60 2.27 3.03
N ALA A 2 7.09 3.22 2.22
CA ALA A 2 7.68 3.52 0.90
C ALA A 2 9.19 3.84 0.95
N TRP A 3 9.62 4.65 1.93
CA TRP A 3 11.04 4.92 2.18
C TRP A 3 11.85 3.68 2.60
N GLN A 4 11.27 2.81 3.43
CA GLN A 4 11.92 1.55 3.84
C GLN A 4 12.11 0.62 2.64
N VAL A 5 11.10 0.50 1.78
CA VAL A 5 11.20 -0.30 0.55
C VAL A 5 12.26 0.29 -0.37
N ASN A 6 12.27 1.62 -0.59
CA ASN A 6 13.33 2.29 -1.36
C ASN A 6 14.74 2.07 -0.80
N SER A 7 14.87 1.86 0.51
CA SER A 7 16.16 1.62 1.17
C SER A 7 16.57 0.15 1.15
N ALA A 8 15.60 -0.77 1.15
CA ALA A 8 15.81 -2.21 1.13
C ALA A 8 15.93 -2.79 -0.28
N THR A 9 15.35 -2.13 -1.28
CA THR A 9 15.40 -2.50 -2.69
C THR A 9 15.99 -1.35 -3.52
N GLU A 10 15.56 -1.18 -4.76
CA GLU A 10 16.00 -0.08 -5.61
C GLU A 10 15.33 1.24 -5.19
N ASN A 11 16.10 2.30 -5.06
CA ASN A 11 15.53 3.61 -4.76
C ASN A 11 15.02 4.28 -6.04
N ILE A 12 13.72 4.11 -6.32
CA ILE A 12 13.03 4.77 -7.44
C ILE A 12 12.44 6.14 -7.07
N GLY A 13 12.79 6.65 -5.88
CA GLY A 13 12.32 7.93 -5.36
C GLY A 13 10.82 7.97 -5.13
N ALA A 14 10.18 9.09 -5.46
CA ALA A 14 8.75 9.30 -5.26
C ALA A 14 7.86 8.36 -6.10
N ARG A 15 8.40 7.72 -7.14
CA ARG A 15 7.62 6.77 -7.97
C ARG A 15 7.08 5.60 -7.15
N ARG A 16 7.78 5.20 -6.09
CA ARG A 16 7.34 4.16 -5.15
C ARG A 16 5.99 4.45 -4.50
N LEU A 17 5.61 5.73 -4.39
CA LEU A 17 4.33 6.10 -3.82
C LEU A 17 3.16 5.61 -4.67
N TYR A 18 3.31 5.50 -6.00
CA TYR A 18 2.24 5.01 -6.86
C TYR A 18 1.84 3.58 -6.52
N THR A 19 2.81 2.66 -6.50
CA THR A 19 2.55 1.24 -6.22
C THR A 19 2.08 1.03 -4.78
N VAL A 20 2.62 1.80 -3.82
CA VAL A 20 2.16 1.76 -2.42
C VAL A 20 0.71 2.24 -2.28
N MET A 21 0.31 3.31 -2.97
CA MET A 21 -1.06 3.83 -2.92
C MET A 21 -2.06 2.89 -3.60
N GLU A 22 -1.67 2.27 -4.71
CA GLU A 22 -2.50 1.30 -5.41
C GLU A 22 -2.83 0.11 -4.51
N ARG A 23 -1.80 -0.46 -3.85
CA ARG A 23 -1.98 -1.55 -2.87
C ARG A 23 -2.81 -1.15 -1.66
N LEU A 24 -2.62 0.08 -1.16
CA LEU A 24 -3.36 0.60 0.00
C LEU A 24 -4.86 0.70 -0.29
N LEU A 25 -5.23 1.07 -1.52
CA LEU A 25 -6.60 1.34 -1.93
C LEU A 25 -7.26 0.16 -2.65
N GLU A 26 -6.52 -0.89 -3.02
CA GLU A 26 -7.00 -2.07 -3.77
C GLU A 26 -8.34 -2.60 -3.26
N THR A 27 -8.42 -2.99 -1.98
CA THR A 27 -9.64 -3.57 -1.39
C THR A 27 -10.78 -2.55 -1.37
N VAL A 28 -10.49 -1.28 -1.05
CA VAL A 28 -11.53 -0.25 -1.02
C VAL A 28 -12.07 0.05 -2.41
N SER A 29 -11.21 -0.03 -3.43
CA SER A 29 -11.60 0.15 -4.82
C SER A 29 -12.44 -1.01 -5.32
N PHE A 30 -12.18 -2.23 -4.84
CA PHE A 30 -12.98 -3.41 -5.13
C PHE A 30 -14.37 -3.34 -4.48
N ASP A 31 -14.41 -2.98 -3.19
CA ASP A 31 -15.65 -2.86 -2.40
C ASP A 31 -16.41 -1.54 -2.65
N ALA A 32 -15.83 -0.60 -3.41
CA ALA A 32 -16.39 0.74 -3.63
C ALA A 32 -17.87 0.74 -4.07
N PRO A 33 -18.34 -0.15 -4.97
CA PRO A 33 -19.75 -0.20 -5.34
C PRO A 33 -20.68 -0.50 -4.16
N ASP A 34 -20.24 -1.35 -3.22
CA ASP A 34 -21.00 -1.77 -2.03
C ASP A 34 -20.87 -0.77 -0.87
N LEU A 35 -19.90 0.14 -0.97
CA LEU A 35 -19.63 1.21 -0.01
C LEU A 35 -20.23 2.56 -0.42
N ALA A 36 -21.06 2.61 -1.46
CA ALA A 36 -21.69 3.83 -1.94
C ALA A 36 -22.37 4.62 -0.80
N GLY A 37 -21.96 5.88 -0.61
CA GLY A 37 -22.48 6.77 0.43
C GLY A 37 -21.86 6.60 1.82
N LYS A 38 -20.85 5.73 1.98
CA LYS A 38 -20.08 5.57 3.23
C LYS A 38 -18.76 6.34 3.15
N GLU A 39 -18.35 6.92 4.26
CA GLU A 39 -17.00 7.48 4.41
C GLU A 39 -16.02 6.38 4.84
N VAL A 40 -14.86 6.34 4.19
CA VAL A 40 -13.75 5.48 4.59
C VAL A 40 -12.64 6.36 5.16
N ALA A 41 -12.35 6.18 6.45
CA ALA A 41 -11.21 6.84 7.09
C ALA A 41 -9.93 6.03 6.84
N VAL A 42 -8.94 6.67 6.21
CA VAL A 42 -7.60 6.09 5.99
C VAL A 42 -6.69 6.60 7.10
N ASP A 43 -6.66 5.89 8.22
CA ASP A 43 -5.80 6.20 9.37
C ASP A 43 -4.51 5.36 9.38
N ALA A 44 -3.65 5.58 10.38
CA ALA A 44 -2.39 4.86 10.50
C ALA A 44 -2.58 3.34 10.70
N ALA A 45 -3.67 2.91 11.36
CA ALA A 45 -3.98 1.50 11.58
C ALA A 45 -4.38 0.84 10.27
N TYR A 46 -5.25 1.48 9.49
CA TYR A 46 -5.63 1.06 8.14
C TYR A 46 -4.40 0.91 7.24
N VAL A 47 -3.49 1.90 7.25
CA VAL A 47 -2.26 1.85 6.45
C VAL A 47 -1.35 0.70 6.90
N GLN A 48 -1.19 0.45 8.20
CA GLN A 48 -0.37 -0.65 8.70
C GLN A 48 -0.96 -2.00 8.35
N GLU A 49 -2.27 -2.20 8.52
CA GLU A 49 -2.94 -3.44 8.21
C GLU A 49 -2.78 -3.81 6.73
N ARG A 50 -3.03 -2.85 5.83
CA ARG A 50 -2.98 -3.08 4.38
C ARG A 50 -1.57 -3.23 3.81
N LEU A 51 -0.55 -2.75 4.51
CA LEU A 51 0.85 -2.82 4.05
C LEU A 51 1.73 -3.73 4.93
N ALA A 52 1.14 -4.46 5.88
CA ALA A 52 1.85 -5.38 6.76
C ALA A 52 2.54 -6.51 6.00
N ASP A 53 1.84 -7.10 5.01
CA ASP A 53 2.36 -8.24 4.25
C ASP A 53 3.50 -7.83 3.33
N VAL A 54 3.40 -6.64 2.75
CA VAL A 54 4.46 -6.02 1.95
C VAL A 54 5.71 -5.80 2.80
N THR A 55 5.55 -5.27 4.01
CA THR A 55 6.70 -4.91 4.86
C THR A 55 7.38 -6.11 5.51
N ARG A 56 6.70 -7.24 5.66
CA ARG A 56 7.28 -8.47 6.23
C ARG A 56 8.10 -9.27 5.23
N ASP A 57 7.81 -9.16 3.94
CA ASP A 57 8.44 -9.99 2.92
C ASP A 57 9.17 -9.13 1.88
N GLN A 58 10.51 -9.07 2.03
CA GLN A 58 11.39 -8.30 1.16
C GLN A 58 11.41 -8.84 -0.28
N ASP A 59 11.13 -10.12 -0.48
CA ASP A 59 11.06 -10.72 -1.81
C ASP A 59 9.73 -10.39 -2.48
N LEU A 60 8.60 -10.43 -1.73
CA LEU A 60 7.32 -9.91 -2.23
C LEU A 60 7.39 -8.42 -2.57
N SER A 61 8.04 -7.61 -1.73
CA SER A 61 8.24 -6.17 -1.99
C SER A 61 9.00 -5.90 -3.29
N ARG A 62 9.84 -6.84 -3.76
CA ARG A 62 10.62 -6.68 -4.99
C ARG A 62 9.83 -7.03 -6.25
N TYR A 63 8.82 -7.89 -6.15
CA TYR A 63 7.98 -8.32 -7.26
C TYR A 63 6.65 -7.57 -7.36
N ILE A 64 6.13 -7.07 -6.24
CA ILE A 64 4.80 -6.44 -6.16
C ILE A 64 4.91 -4.90 -6.14
N LEU A 65 6.00 -4.32 -5.64
CA LEU A 65 6.14 -2.87 -5.44
C LEU A 65 7.31 -2.21 -6.14
#